data_AF-A0A139N1Q6-F1
#
_entry.id   AF-A0A139N1Q6-F1
#
_cell.length_a   1.000
_cell.length_b   1.000
_cell.length_c   1.000
_cell.angle_alpha   90.00
_cell.angle_beta   90.00
_cell.angle_gamma   90.00
#
_symmetry.space_group_name_H-M   'P 1'
#
loop_
_entity.id
_entity.type
_entity.pdbx_description
1 polymer ?
#
loop_
_entity_poly.entity_id
_entity_poly.type
_entity_poly.pdbx_seq_one_letter_code
_entity_poly.pdbx_strand_id
1 'polypeptide(L)'
;MKKLLSLGLLSLSIFSLAACSQSSSNSSDTTTKSEAKTEQSSESNIPTEYKTAVKKAKQYASTVHMSKEGLRTQLVDIEKFSQEAADYAVDNADIDYSKQAIEKAKQYQETVAMSPEAIRTQLVDIEKFTQEEADNAVANLN
;
A
#
# COMPACT_ATOMS: atom_id res chain seq x y z
N MET A 1 -19.84 18.08 23.00
CA MET A 1 -20.94 18.78 22.31
C MET A 1 -20.73 18.64 20.81
N LYS A 2 -21.69 18.10 20.04
CA LYS A 2 -21.59 17.96 18.57
C LYS A 2 -22.59 18.93 17.93
N LYS A 3 -22.13 19.90 17.13
CA LYS A 3 -23.01 20.80 16.38
C LYS A 3 -23.27 20.21 15.00
N LEU A 4 -24.51 19.78 14.75
CA LEU A 4 -25.00 19.44 13.42
C LEU A 4 -25.33 20.75 12.70
N LEU A 5 -24.78 20.94 11.49
CA LEU A 5 -25.26 21.94 10.53
C LEU A 5 -25.98 21.20 9.41
N SER A 6 -27.19 21.65 9.11
CA SER A 6 -28.15 20.96 8.24
C SER A 6 -28.99 21.98 7.49
N LEU A 7 -29.49 21.55 6.34
CA LEU A 7 -30.49 22.18 5.48
C LEU A 7 -30.07 23.40 4.64
N GLY A 8 -30.39 23.30 3.35
CA GLY A 8 -30.08 24.28 2.30
C GLY A 8 -30.55 23.79 0.93
N LEU A 9 -31.82 23.37 0.81
CA LEU A 9 -32.41 22.97 -0.48
C LEU A 9 -32.77 24.21 -1.32
N LEU A 10 -32.23 24.30 -2.54
CA LEU A 10 -32.84 24.77 -3.80
C LEU A 10 -31.71 24.82 -4.87
N SER A 11 -31.95 24.70 -6.18
CA SER A 11 -33.22 24.57 -6.93
C SER A 11 -33.07 23.61 -8.13
N LEU A 12 -34.20 23.23 -8.72
CA LEU A 12 -34.27 22.35 -9.89
C LEU A 12 -34.21 23.16 -11.20
N SER A 13 -33.22 22.89 -12.06
CA SER A 13 -33.11 23.48 -13.40
C SER A 13 -32.92 22.39 -14.46
N ILE A 14 -34.01 22.07 -15.16
CA ILE A 14 -34.00 21.18 -16.34
C ILE A 14 -33.61 22.03 -17.55
N PHE A 15 -32.65 21.60 -18.36
CA PHE A 15 -32.41 22.16 -19.70
C PHE A 15 -32.33 21.05 -20.75
N SER A 16 -32.90 21.34 -21.93
CA SER A 16 -33.38 20.32 -22.85
C SER A 16 -32.39 19.91 -23.94
N LEU A 17 -32.60 18.71 -24.46
CA LEU A 17 -31.92 18.15 -25.62
C LEU A 17 -32.31 18.90 -26.91
N ALA A 18 -31.32 19.39 -27.67
CA ALA A 18 -31.45 19.89 -29.04
C ALA A 18 -30.10 19.70 -29.78
N ALA A 19 -30.11 19.71 -31.12
CA ALA A 19 -28.97 19.24 -31.93
C ALA A 19 -28.63 20.14 -33.14
N CYS A 20 -27.52 19.79 -33.80
CA CYS A 20 -27.13 20.11 -35.17
C CYS A 20 -26.42 21.47 -35.49
N SER A 21 -25.18 21.33 -36.00
CA SER A 21 -24.68 21.88 -37.28
C SER A 21 -23.53 22.92 -37.31
N GLN A 22 -22.48 22.49 -38.04
CA GLN A 22 -21.63 23.26 -38.98
C GLN A 22 -20.57 24.29 -38.49
N SER A 23 -19.38 23.75 -38.17
CA SER A 23 -18.08 24.10 -38.80
C SER A 23 -17.54 25.55 -38.79
N SER A 24 -16.38 25.73 -38.13
CA SER A 24 -15.19 26.35 -38.77
C SER A 24 -13.88 25.90 -38.10
N SER A 25 -12.84 25.79 -38.92
CA SER A 25 -11.52 25.19 -38.66
C SER A 25 -10.64 25.86 -37.60
N ASN A 26 -9.87 25.05 -36.86
CA ASN A 26 -8.40 24.99 -37.06
C ASN A 26 -7.81 23.63 -36.62
N SER A 27 -6.60 23.30 -37.08
CA SER A 27 -5.98 21.96 -36.98
C SER A 27 -4.89 21.81 -35.91
N SER A 28 -4.43 20.55 -35.76
CA SER A 28 -3.25 20.03 -35.05
C SER A 28 -3.47 19.66 -33.56
N ASP A 29 -3.41 18.39 -33.11
CA ASP A 29 -2.45 17.27 -33.33
C ASP A 29 -1.13 17.50 -32.55
N THR A 30 -0.58 16.60 -31.73
CA THR A 30 -0.85 15.16 -31.40
C THR A 30 -1.01 15.04 -29.83
N THR A 31 -1.06 13.92 -29.05
CA THR A 31 -0.68 12.49 -29.18
C THR A 31 -1.51 11.59 -28.24
N THR A 32 -1.77 10.34 -28.65
CA THR A 32 -2.38 9.25 -27.87
C THR A 32 -1.46 8.70 -26.75
N LYS A 33 -2.01 8.24 -25.62
CA LYS A 33 -1.55 6.97 -25.03
C LYS A 33 -2.67 6.14 -24.38
N SER A 34 -2.80 4.90 -24.86
CA SER A 34 -3.45 3.79 -24.16
C SER A 34 -2.36 2.94 -23.51
N GLU A 35 -2.61 2.37 -22.33
CA GLU A 35 -1.97 1.12 -21.93
C GLU A 35 -2.76 0.43 -20.81
N ALA A 36 -2.97 -0.87 -20.97
CA ALA A 36 -3.49 -1.76 -19.93
C ALA A 36 -2.51 -2.93 -19.79
N LYS A 37 -2.34 -3.42 -18.56
CA LYS A 37 -1.67 -4.67 -18.18
C LYS A 37 -0.26 -4.89 -18.76
N THR A 38 0.75 -4.68 -17.92
CA THR A 38 2.14 -5.15 -18.15
C THR A 38 2.56 -6.15 -17.06
N GLU A 39 1.88 -7.29 -16.99
CA GLU A 39 2.44 -8.48 -16.35
C GLU A 39 3.35 -9.23 -17.35
N GLN A 40 4.39 -9.91 -16.85
CA GLN A 40 5.02 -11.06 -17.52
C GLN A 40 5.82 -10.80 -18.83
N SER A 41 6.83 -9.91 -18.82
CA SER A 41 7.91 -9.92 -19.87
C SER A 41 9.21 -9.15 -19.55
N SER A 42 9.76 -9.20 -18.31
CA SER A 42 10.85 -8.26 -17.91
C SER A 42 12.01 -8.80 -17.05
N GLU A 43 12.04 -10.09 -16.65
CA GLU A 43 13.04 -10.61 -15.69
C GLU A 43 14.51 -10.35 -16.07
N SER A 44 14.82 -10.36 -17.37
CA SER A 44 16.18 -10.19 -17.89
C SER A 44 16.80 -8.81 -17.63
N ASN A 45 15.98 -7.78 -17.36
CA ASN A 45 16.42 -6.38 -17.21
C ASN A 45 16.16 -5.75 -15.83
N ILE A 46 15.73 -6.53 -14.83
CA ILE A 46 15.59 -6.02 -13.45
C ILE A 46 16.99 -5.57 -12.92
N PRO A 47 17.15 -4.33 -12.42
CA PRO A 47 18.44 -3.82 -11.95
C PRO A 47 19.06 -4.61 -10.78
N THR A 48 20.38 -4.56 -10.65
CA THR A 48 21.13 -5.24 -9.56
C THR A 48 20.74 -4.74 -8.17
N GLU A 49 20.43 -3.45 -8.03
CA GLU A 49 19.93 -2.86 -6.78
C GLU A 49 18.61 -3.53 -6.36
N TYR A 50 17.64 -3.62 -7.26
CA TYR A 50 16.31 -4.18 -7.02
C TYR A 50 16.42 -5.67 -6.61
N LYS A 51 17.28 -6.44 -7.30
CA LYS A 51 17.64 -7.82 -6.97
C LYS A 51 18.32 -7.97 -5.60
N THR A 52 18.90 -6.90 -5.07
CA THR A 52 19.55 -6.86 -3.74
C THR A 52 18.56 -6.42 -2.66
N ALA A 53 17.72 -5.43 -2.95
CA ALA A 53 16.61 -5.01 -2.10
C ALA A 53 15.61 -6.18 -1.85
N VAL A 54 15.23 -6.95 -2.88
CA VAL A 54 14.40 -8.17 -2.72
C VAL A 54 15.05 -9.20 -1.76
N LYS A 55 16.37 -9.39 -1.83
CA LYS A 55 17.09 -10.30 -0.91
C LYS A 55 17.08 -9.76 0.52
N LYS A 56 17.29 -8.45 0.70
CA LYS A 56 17.26 -7.81 2.01
C LYS A 56 15.85 -7.79 2.61
N ALA A 57 14.82 -7.59 1.78
CA ALA A 57 13.41 -7.72 2.15
C ALA A 57 13.11 -9.13 2.70
N LYS A 58 13.53 -10.19 1.99
CA LYS A 58 13.40 -11.58 2.44
C LYS A 58 14.15 -11.86 3.77
N GLN A 59 15.34 -11.27 3.96
CA GLN A 59 16.10 -11.39 5.22
C GLN A 59 15.40 -10.72 6.42
N TYR A 60 14.92 -9.48 6.27
CA TYR A 60 14.16 -8.80 7.33
C TYR A 60 12.84 -9.50 7.60
N ALA A 61 12.16 -9.99 6.56
CA ALA A 61 10.93 -10.73 6.71
C ALA A 61 11.12 -11.99 7.59
N SER A 62 12.20 -12.75 7.37
CA SER A 62 12.47 -13.97 8.11
C SER A 62 13.07 -13.79 9.51
N THR A 63 13.25 -12.55 10.02
CA THR A 63 13.95 -12.30 11.30
C THR A 63 13.34 -11.20 12.18
N VAL A 64 12.67 -10.20 11.60
CA VAL A 64 12.14 -9.02 12.33
C VAL A 64 10.61 -8.91 12.26
N HIS A 65 9.97 -9.69 11.37
CA HIS A 65 8.52 -9.75 11.16
C HIS A 65 7.89 -8.36 10.96
N MET A 66 8.40 -7.65 9.96
CA MET A 66 7.97 -6.29 9.60
C MET A 66 6.71 -6.29 8.71
N SER A 67 5.92 -5.23 8.82
CA SER A 67 4.84 -4.90 7.88
C SER A 67 5.39 -4.49 6.51
N LYS A 68 4.49 -4.33 5.52
CA LYS A 68 4.85 -3.86 4.19
C LYS A 68 5.46 -2.46 4.21
N GLU A 69 4.81 -1.52 4.87
CA GLU A 69 5.29 -0.13 4.96
C GLU A 69 6.53 -0.01 5.86
N GLY A 70 6.55 -0.70 7.00
CA GLY A 70 7.73 -0.74 7.87
C GLY A 70 8.97 -1.30 7.15
N LEU A 71 8.79 -2.32 6.30
CA LEU A 71 9.87 -2.87 5.48
C LEU A 71 10.29 -1.92 4.35
N ARG A 72 9.34 -1.24 3.70
CA ARG A 72 9.62 -0.19 2.69
C ARG A 72 10.49 0.92 3.31
N THR A 73 10.08 1.46 4.46
CA THR A 73 10.84 2.45 5.23
C THR A 73 12.22 1.93 5.63
N GLN A 74 12.35 0.69 6.13
CA GLN A 74 13.64 0.11 6.49
C GLN A 74 14.62 0.04 5.30
N LEU A 75 14.13 -0.30 4.11
CA LEU A 75 14.94 -0.41 2.90
C LEU A 75 15.44 0.96 2.40
N VAL A 76 14.63 2.01 2.53
CA VAL A 76 15.01 3.39 2.13
C VAL A 76 15.84 4.09 3.22
N ASP A 77 15.33 4.15 4.45
CA ASP A 77 15.89 4.99 5.50
C ASP A 77 17.10 4.37 6.21
N ILE A 78 17.23 3.04 6.25
CA ILE A 78 18.37 2.38 6.92
C ILE A 78 19.32 1.73 5.90
N GLU A 79 18.80 0.93 4.97
CA GLU A 79 19.62 0.22 3.97
C GLU A 79 20.05 1.10 2.77
N LYS A 80 19.43 2.28 2.62
CA LYS A 80 19.75 3.29 1.59
C LYS A 80 19.57 2.83 0.14
N PHE A 81 18.60 1.95 -0.10
CA PHE A 81 18.10 1.68 -1.45
C PHE A 81 17.30 2.88 -1.99
N SER A 82 17.24 3.01 -3.31
CA SER A 82 16.28 3.88 -3.99
C SER A 82 14.83 3.54 -3.62
N GLN A 83 13.94 4.53 -3.63
CA GLN A 83 12.52 4.34 -3.30
C GLN A 83 11.89 3.28 -4.21
N GLU A 84 12.22 3.33 -5.49
CA GLU A 84 11.72 2.44 -6.52
C GLU A 84 12.24 1.00 -6.35
N ALA A 85 13.49 0.83 -5.88
CA ALA A 85 14.02 -0.49 -5.52
C ALA A 85 13.38 -1.06 -4.25
N ALA A 86 13.07 -0.21 -3.26
CA ALA A 86 12.38 -0.61 -2.03
C ALA A 86 10.91 -0.98 -2.29
N ASP A 87 10.20 -0.18 -3.08
CA ASP A 87 8.83 -0.42 -3.53
C ASP A 87 8.73 -1.73 -4.31
N TYR A 88 9.60 -1.90 -5.32
CA TYR A 88 9.71 -3.17 -6.05
C TYR A 88 10.00 -4.34 -5.12
N ALA A 89 10.88 -4.17 -4.12
CA ALA A 89 11.24 -5.23 -3.20
C ALA A 89 10.07 -5.66 -2.29
N VAL A 90 9.24 -4.74 -1.78
CA VAL A 90 8.07 -5.12 -0.97
C VAL A 90 6.92 -5.70 -1.80
N ASP A 91 6.89 -5.45 -3.11
CA ASP A 91 5.92 -6.06 -4.03
C ASP A 91 6.39 -7.43 -4.59
N ASN A 92 7.70 -7.63 -4.78
CA ASN A 92 8.27 -8.78 -5.51
C ASN A 92 9.12 -9.72 -4.63
N ALA A 93 8.96 -9.65 -3.29
CA ALA A 93 9.65 -10.52 -2.34
C ALA A 93 8.83 -11.71 -1.83
N ASP A 94 7.67 -12.01 -2.40
CA ASP A 94 6.82 -13.17 -2.02
C ASP A 94 6.48 -13.22 -0.51
N ILE A 95 6.34 -12.06 0.14
CA ILE A 95 6.12 -11.94 1.59
C ILE A 95 4.62 -11.97 1.90
N ASP A 96 4.21 -12.95 2.71
CA ASP A 96 2.87 -13.02 3.32
C ASP A 96 2.80 -12.09 4.54
N TYR A 97 2.37 -10.84 4.32
CA TYR A 97 2.33 -9.83 5.38
C TYR A 97 1.29 -10.10 6.49
N SER A 98 0.24 -10.88 6.22
CA SER A 98 -0.68 -11.36 7.27
C SER A 98 0.04 -12.32 8.22
N LYS A 99 0.85 -13.25 7.68
CA LYS A 99 1.71 -14.11 8.50
C LYS A 99 2.77 -13.31 9.26
N GLN A 100 3.34 -12.26 8.65
CA GLN A 100 4.26 -11.38 9.35
C GLN A 100 3.62 -10.71 10.56
N ALA A 101 2.36 -10.26 10.44
CA ALA A 101 1.61 -9.70 11.56
C ALA A 101 1.39 -10.74 12.67
N ILE A 102 1.04 -11.99 12.33
CA ILE A 102 0.88 -13.10 13.29
C ILE A 102 2.18 -13.34 14.09
N GLU A 103 3.33 -13.51 13.43
CA GLU A 103 4.59 -13.78 14.14
C GLU A 103 5.05 -12.56 14.96
N LYS A 104 4.77 -11.34 14.49
CA LYS A 104 5.02 -10.10 15.24
C LYS A 104 4.13 -9.97 16.48
N ALA A 105 2.86 -10.36 16.37
CA ALA A 105 1.93 -10.38 17.50
C ALA A 105 2.39 -11.36 18.59
N LYS A 106 2.80 -12.57 18.22
CA LYS A 106 3.40 -13.55 19.14
C LYS A 106 4.65 -12.99 19.80
N GLN A 107 5.54 -12.35 19.04
CA GLN A 107 6.74 -11.72 19.59
C GLN A 107 6.40 -10.72 20.71
N TYR A 108 5.40 -9.85 20.54
CA TYR A 108 4.96 -8.93 21.60
C TYR A 108 4.26 -9.63 22.77
N GLN A 109 3.48 -10.69 22.53
CA GLN A 109 2.85 -11.48 23.58
C GLN A 109 3.90 -12.18 24.45
N GLU A 110 4.88 -12.85 23.83
CA GLU A 110 5.91 -13.64 24.51
C GLU A 110 7.00 -12.80 25.18
N THR A 111 7.48 -11.73 24.51
CA THR A 111 8.67 -10.98 24.97
C THR A 111 8.34 -9.70 25.73
N VAL A 112 7.12 -9.15 25.57
CA VAL A 112 6.69 -7.88 26.22
C VAL A 112 5.44 -8.07 27.08
N ALA A 113 4.81 -9.25 27.07
CA ALA A 113 3.59 -9.57 27.82
C ALA A 113 2.42 -8.60 27.55
N MET A 114 2.32 -8.10 26.31
CA MET A 114 1.27 -7.17 25.90
C MET A 114 -0.08 -7.88 25.75
N SER A 115 -1.19 -7.18 26.06
CA SER A 115 -2.54 -7.69 25.83
C SER A 115 -2.93 -7.64 24.34
N PRO A 116 -3.88 -8.47 23.87
CA PRO A 116 -4.27 -8.50 22.45
C PRO A 116 -4.66 -7.14 21.87
N GLU A 117 -5.39 -6.30 22.59
CA GLU A 117 -5.72 -4.94 22.11
C GLU A 117 -4.50 -4.01 22.08
N ALA A 118 -3.59 -4.11 23.04
CA ALA A 118 -2.34 -3.34 23.00
C ALA A 118 -1.45 -3.78 21.82
N ILE A 119 -1.45 -5.07 21.49
CA ILE A 119 -0.78 -5.62 20.30
C ILE A 119 -1.46 -5.11 19.02
N ARG A 120 -2.80 -5.13 18.93
CA ARG A 120 -3.56 -4.59 17.78
C ARG A 120 -3.18 -3.13 17.51
N THR A 121 -3.20 -2.28 18.54
CA THR A 121 -2.79 -0.87 18.43
C THR A 121 -1.32 -0.74 18.05
N GLN A 122 -0.40 -1.49 18.66
CA GLN A 122 1.03 -1.45 18.33
C GLN A 122 1.30 -1.82 16.86
N LEU A 123 0.63 -2.85 16.35
CA LEU A 123 0.79 -3.31 14.96
C LEU A 123 0.34 -2.25 13.94
N VAL A 124 -0.77 -1.56 14.20
CA VAL A 124 -1.30 -0.51 13.30
C VAL A 124 -0.58 0.82 13.48
N ASP A 125 -0.55 1.36 14.70
CA ASP A 125 -0.10 2.73 14.97
C ASP A 125 1.42 2.87 14.93
N ILE A 126 2.19 1.82 15.24
CA ILE A 126 3.66 1.87 15.28
C ILE A 126 4.28 1.04 14.15
N GLU A 127 4.00 -0.27 14.09
CA GLU A 127 4.64 -1.17 13.10
C GLU A 127 4.08 -1.03 11.68
N LYS A 128 2.98 -0.30 11.49
CA LYS A 128 2.33 0.01 10.18
C LYS A 128 1.81 -1.20 9.40
N PHE A 129 1.34 -2.23 10.09
CA PHE A 129 0.42 -3.21 9.49
C PHE A 129 -0.94 -2.55 9.19
N THR A 130 -1.66 -3.11 8.23
CA THR A 130 -3.08 -2.76 8.03
C THR A 130 -3.93 -3.23 9.20
N GLN A 131 -5.12 -2.63 9.36
CA GLN A 131 -6.08 -3.05 10.38
C GLN A 131 -6.48 -4.53 10.22
N GLU A 132 -6.65 -5.01 8.98
CA GLU A 132 -7.02 -6.40 8.69
C GLU A 132 -5.93 -7.40 9.09
N GLU A 133 -4.66 -7.10 8.79
CA GLU A 133 -3.51 -7.92 9.21
C GLU A 133 -3.36 -7.93 10.74
N ALA A 134 -3.51 -6.79 11.40
CA ALA A 134 -3.45 -6.69 12.86
C ALA A 134 -4.63 -7.42 13.54
N ASP A 135 -5.83 -7.31 12.98
CA ASP A 135 -7.04 -7.97 13.48
C ASP A 135 -6.95 -9.50 13.32
N ASN A 136 -6.45 -9.97 12.16
CA ASN A 136 -6.12 -11.36 11.92
C ASN A 136 -5.05 -11.87 12.91
N ALA A 137 -3.98 -11.10 13.10
CA ALA A 137 -2.87 -11.49 13.96
C ALA A 137 -3.31 -11.72 15.42
N VAL A 138 -4.07 -10.79 15.99
CA VAL A 138 -4.52 -10.92 17.39
C VAL A 138 -5.64 -11.95 17.57
N ALA A 139 -6.39 -12.29 16.51
CA ALA A 139 -7.32 -13.41 16.48
C ALA A 139 -6.62 -14.79 16.41
N ASN A 140 -5.31 -14.84 16.15
CA ASN A 140 -4.48 -16.04 16.13
C ASN A 140 -3.50 -16.13 17.32
N LEU A 141 -3.69 -15.31 18.36
CA LEU A 141 -3.02 -15.46 19.66
C LEU A 141 -3.80 -16.43 20.56
N ASN A 142 -3.07 -17.09 21.48
CA ASN A 142 -3.63 -18.03 22.47
C ASN A 142 -3.68 -17.40 23.87
#